data_AF-X0SVZ3-F1
#
_entry.id   AF-X0SVZ3-F1
#
_cell.length_a   1.000
_cell.length_b   1.000
_cell.length_c   1.000
_cell.angle_alpha   90.00
_cell.angle_beta   90.00
_cell.angle_gamma   90.00
#
_symmetry.space_group_name_H-M   'P 1'
#
loop_
_entity.id
_entity.type
_entity.pdbx_description
1 polymer ?
#
loop_
_entity_poly.entity_id
_entity_poly.type
_entity_poly.pdbx_seq_one_letter_code
_entity_poly.pdbx_strand_id
1 'polypeptide(L)' 'MVTCRVQEARERKKLDFFPCKPVGLVEYEGFASTIDPGIKTKCVCCPPDPVAGAHCIWEFYIDE' A
#
# COMPACT_ATOMS: atom_id res chain seq x y z
N MET A 1 -12.32 -1.15 -5.85
CA MET A 1 -11.48 -1.36 -7.05
C MET A 1 -10.59 -2.56 -6.74
N VAL A 2 -10.79 -3.72 -7.38
CA VAL A 2 -10.12 -4.98 -6.98
C VAL A 2 -8.68 -5.05 -7.50
N THR A 3 -8.37 -4.36 -8.61
CA THR A 3 -7.07 -4.42 -9.27
C THR A 3 -6.43 -3.03 -9.40
N CYS A 4 -5.11 -2.96 -9.23
CA CYS A 4 -4.32 -1.75 -9.44
C CYS A 4 -3.91 -1.67 -10.90
N ARG A 5 -4.34 -0.61 -11.61
CA ARG A 5 -4.07 -0.44 -13.06
C ARG A 5 -2.58 -0.44 -13.40
N VAL A 6 -1.73 0.10 -12.51
CA VAL A 6 -0.28 0.12 -12.69
C VAL A 6 0.27 -1.30 -12.66
N GLN A 7 -0.14 -2.10 -11.67
CA GLN A 7 0.35 -3.47 -11.53
C GLN A 7 -0.18 -4.37 -12.64
N GLU A 8 -1.46 -4.28 -12.98
CA GLU A 8 -2.06 -5.02 -14.10
C GLU A 8 -1.36 -4.71 -15.44
N ALA A 9 -1.01 -3.45 -15.68
CA ALA A 9 -0.26 -3.06 -16.88
C ALA A 9 1.17 -3.64 -16.90
N ARG A 10 1.81 -3.82 -15.74
CA ARG A 10 3.14 -4.41 -15.61
C ARG A 10 3.11 -5.92 -15.77
N GLU A 11 2.13 -6.60 -15.17
CA GLU A 11 1.90 -8.03 -15.37
C GLU A 11 1.67 -8.36 -16.86
N ARG A 12 0.80 -7.60 -17.54
CA ARG A 12 0.57 -7.78 -18.99
C ARG A 12 1.85 -7.64 -19.81
N LYS A 13 2.79 -6.82 -19.33
CA LYS A 13 4.10 -6.60 -19.96
C LYS A 13 5.19 -7.55 -19.44
N LYS A 14 4.86 -8.49 -18.54
CA LYS A 14 5.80 -9.40 -17.87
C LYS A 14 6.93 -8.67 -17.15
N LEU A 15 6.60 -7.54 -16.53
CA LEU A 15 7.51 -6.76 -15.70
C LEU A 15 7.22 -7.06 -14.22
N ASP A 16 8.26 -6.99 -13.39
CA ASP A 16 8.10 -7.06 -11.93
C ASP A 16 7.11 -6.01 -11.45
N PHE A 17 6.41 -6.27 -10.34
CA PHE A 17 5.54 -5.27 -9.74
C PHE A 17 6.28 -3.98 -9.42
N PHE A 18 5.59 -2.85 -9.61
CA PHE A 18 6.13 -1.56 -9.18
C PHE A 18 6.25 -1.57 -7.65
N PRO A 19 7.40 -1.19 -7.06
CA PRO A 19 7.60 -1.23 -5.61
C PRO A 19 6.82 -0.08 -4.95
N CYS A 20 5.52 -0.28 -4.74
CA CYS A 20 4.60 0.71 -4.17
C CYS A 20 4.91 1.04 -2.70
N LYS A 21 5.43 0.08 -1.93
CA LYS A 21 5.54 0.18 -0.47
C LYS A 21 6.30 1.40 0.05
N PRO A 22 7.49 1.77 -0.48
CA PRO A 22 8.23 2.94 0.02
C PRO A 22 7.45 4.25 -0.12
N VAL A 23 6.71 4.42 -1.22
CA VAL A 23 5.85 5.59 -1.43
C VAL A 23 4.63 5.54 -0.51
N GLY A 24 3.99 4.37 -0.42
CA GLY A 24 2.83 4.17 0.45
C GLY A 24 3.13 4.44 1.93
N LEU A 25 4.32 4.10 2.43
CA LEU A 25 4.72 4.40 3.80
C LEU A 25 4.67 5.91 4.06
N VAL A 26 5.27 6.72 3.18
CA VAL A 26 5.30 8.17 3.32
C VAL A 26 3.90 8.78 3.15
N GLU A 27 3.17 8.36 2.12
CA GLU A 27 1.87 8.95 1.79
C GLU A 27 0.81 8.61 2.85
N TYR A 28 0.67 7.35 3.23
CA TYR A 28 -0.39 6.94 4.15
C TYR A 28 -0.10 7.37 5.58
N GLU A 29 1.16 7.30 6.05
CA GLU A 29 1.54 7.81 7.36
C GLU A 29 1.39 9.33 7.44
N GLY A 30 1.86 10.06 6.41
CA GLY A 30 1.72 11.51 6.34
C GLY A 30 0.26 11.96 6.28
N PHE A 31 -0.56 11.27 5.46
CA PHE A 31 -1.99 11.54 5.36
C PHE A 31 -2.72 11.28 6.68
N ALA A 32 -2.49 10.12 7.30
CA ALA A 32 -3.12 9.74 8.56
C ALA A 32 -2.77 10.73 9.68
N SER A 33 -1.48 11.01 9.86
CA SER A 33 -1.00 11.92 10.92
C SER A 33 -1.45 13.38 10.72
N THR A 34 -1.71 13.80 9.48
CA THR A 34 -2.29 15.13 9.18
C THR A 34 -3.75 15.22 9.62
N ILE A 35 -4.49 14.12 9.58
CA ILE A 35 -5.88 14.05 10.07
C ILE A 35 -5.90 13.98 11.59
N ASP A 36 -5.16 13.03 12.15
CA ASP A 36 -5.01 12.83 13.59
C ASP A 36 -3.65 12.17 13.87
N PRO A 37 -2.77 12.81 14.66
CA PRO A 37 -1.46 12.26 15.02
C PRO A 37 -1.49 10.91 15.75
N GLY A 38 -2.63 10.55 16.34
CA GLY A 38 -2.88 9.26 16.99
C GLY A 38 -3.10 8.11 16.02
N ILE A 39 -3.48 8.37 14.76
CA ILE A 39 -3.68 7.31 13.77
C ILE A 39 -2.32 6.74 13.35
N LYS A 40 -2.19 5.42 13.49
CA LYS A 40 -1.08 4.62 13.02
C LYS A 40 -1.45 3.89 11.74
N THR A 41 -0.44 3.59 10.93
CA THR A 41 -0.60 2.85 9.68
C THR A 41 0.27 1.61 9.66
N LYS A 42 -0.26 0.52 9.10
CA LYS A 42 0.46 -0.74 8.94
C LYS A 42 0.27 -1.29 7.53
N CYS A 43 1.38 -1.54 6.85
CA CYS A 43 1.38 -2.23 5.57
C CYS A 43 1.09 -3.72 5.80
N VAL A 44 -0.03 -4.22 5.30
CA VAL A 44 -0.42 -5.64 5.38
C VAL A 44 0.18 -6.41 4.22
N CYS A 45 0.06 -5.89 2.99
CA CYS A 45 0.77 -6.39 1.82
C CYS A 45 0.94 -5.25 0.81
N CYS A 46 2.11 -5.16 0.17
CA CYS A 46 2.40 -4.16 -0.84
C CYS A 46 3.76 -4.47 -1.50
N PRO A 47 3.87 -4.50 -2.84
CA PRO A 47 5.13 -4.71 -3.52
C PRO A 47 6.23 -3.76 -3.02
N PRO A 48 7.47 -4.25 -2.84
CA PRO A 48 8.00 -5.53 -3.32
C PRO A 48 7.67 -6.74 -2.44
N ASP A 49 6.98 -6.54 -1.30
CA ASP A 49 6.56 -7.66 -0.47
C ASP A 49 5.57 -8.56 -1.21
N PRO A 50 5.46 -9.85 -0.84
CA PRO A 50 4.46 -10.75 -1.39
C PRO A 50 3.05 -10.17 -1.30
N VAL A 51 2.31 -10.27 -2.40
CA VAL A 51 0.91 -9.85 -2.49
C VAL A 51 0.00 -11.01 -2.07
N ALA A 52 -1.08 -10.71 -1.35
CA ALA A 52 -2.03 -11.70 -0.86
C ALA A 52 -3.45 -11.28 -1.24
N GLY A 53 -3.97 -11.81 -2.36
CA GLY A 53 -5.33 -11.57 -2.84
C GLY A 53 -5.59 -10.17 -3.43
N ALA A 54 -4.78 -9.16 -3.08
CA ALA A 54 -4.78 -7.82 -3.67
C ALA A 54 -3.33 -7.29 -3.78
N HIS A 55 -3.12 -6.31 -4.67
CA HIS A 55 -1.79 -5.72 -4.87
C HIS A 55 -1.31 -4.92 -3.65
N CYS A 56 -2.18 -4.16 -2.99
CA CYS A 56 -1.82 -3.36 -1.83
C CYS A 56 -2.96 -3.39 -0.79
N ILE A 57 -2.64 -3.68 0.47
CA ILE A 57 -3.56 -3.64 1.61
C ILE A 57 -2.86 -2.90 2.76
N TRP A 58 -3.56 -1.94 3.35
CA TRP A 58 -3.10 -1.10 4.44
C TRP A 58 -4.15 -1.05 5.55
N GLU A 59 -3.67 -1.09 6.78
CA GLU A 59 -4.48 -0.99 7.99
C GLU A 59 -4.21 0.34 8.68
N PHE A 60 -5.28 1.00 9.13
CA PHE A 60 -5.23 2.24 9.90
C PHE A 60 -5.86 1.95 11.26
N TYR A 61 -5.20 2.33 12.35
CA TYR A 61 -5.64 2.03 13.70
C TYR A 61 -5.23 3.13 14.69
N ILE A 62 -5.85 3.15 15.86
CA ILE A 62 -5.49 4.03 16.99
C ILE A 62 -5.23 3.10 18.17
N ASP A 63 -4.20 3.37 18.96
CA ASP A 63 -3.91 2.63 20.19
C ASP A 63 -4.96 3.01 21.27
N GLU A 64 -5.42 2.03 22.07
CA GLU A 64 -6.38 2.27 23.17
C GLU A 64 -5.85 3.24 24.25
#